data_AF-A0A1B9MZ76-F1
#
_entry.id   AF-A0A1B9MZ76-F1
#
_cell.length_a   1.000
_cell.length_b   1.000
_cell.length_c   1.000
_cell.angle_alpha   90.00
_cell.angle_beta   90.00
_cell.angle_gamma   90.00
#
_symmetry.space_group_name_H-M   'P 1'
#
loop_
_entity.id
_entity.type
_entity.pdbx_description
1 polymer ?
#
loop_
_entity_poly.entity_id
_entity_poly.type
_entity_poly.pdbx_seq_one_letter_code
_entity_poly.pdbx_strand_id
1 'polypeptide(L)'
;MPSKYQPQVSAWREDLHKGIYTTKSHLSNNKKLRYANDDYCELSRRFTGMGSLLIRLIVIILFFICVLIIISGLVAVLFAIFYLDTHKALFILSFFLLLISSPIFIQFFLTFLFCPEDCPVRFNRKTGKVYIYDHFLLYCGSWATFTRSPFRAKEITVKEFNWADIQGCMTSVSVPIASGGMVRSYRLECVVCEPNTTKVIDHFLLAGSTSLGYNEWMWINSYMAFSDNNLDAEFMPEEDFTWPIKVNWPEEIDKKSKASSLEEYQKIDAEYKKLGNK
;
A
#
# COMPACT_ATOMS: atom_id res chain seq x y z
N MET A 1 24.32 -2.74 -13.12
CA MET A 1 23.54 -2.98 -14.36
C MET A 1 22.17 -2.37 -14.14
N PRO A 2 21.52 -1.75 -15.13
CA PRO A 2 20.13 -1.29 -15.00
C PRO A 2 19.15 -2.47 -14.97
N SER A 3 17.91 -2.23 -14.53
CA SER A 3 16.86 -3.26 -14.60
C SER A 3 16.62 -3.70 -16.04
N LYS A 4 16.37 -4.99 -16.24
CA LYS A 4 15.92 -5.49 -17.55
C LYS A 4 14.49 -5.07 -17.87
N TYR A 5 13.71 -4.67 -16.86
CA TYR A 5 12.31 -4.25 -16.99
C TYR A 5 12.20 -2.73 -17.17
N GLN A 6 11.42 -2.30 -18.16
CA GLN A 6 11.33 -0.89 -18.57
C GLN A 6 9.87 -0.40 -18.69
N PRO A 7 9.51 0.78 -18.15
CA PRO A 7 10.35 1.71 -17.42
C PRO A 7 10.81 1.14 -16.06
N GLN A 8 12.04 1.49 -15.68
CA GLN A 8 12.61 1.07 -14.40
C GLN A 8 11.86 1.70 -13.23
N VAL A 9 11.55 0.89 -12.21
CA VAL A 9 10.98 1.35 -10.94
C VAL A 9 11.91 2.32 -10.21
N SER A 10 11.32 3.27 -9.49
CA SER A 10 12.09 4.29 -8.76
C SER A 10 12.97 3.64 -7.69
N ALA A 11 14.18 4.18 -7.52
CA ALA A 11 15.15 3.69 -6.53
C ALA A 11 15.46 2.18 -6.64
N TRP A 12 15.36 1.62 -7.86
CA TRP A 12 15.70 0.23 -8.17
C TRP A 12 17.12 -0.13 -7.72
N ARG A 13 17.28 -1.37 -7.27
CA ARG A 13 18.55 -1.94 -6.84
C ARG A 13 18.90 -3.21 -7.58
N GLU A 14 17.97 -4.16 -7.66
CA GLU A 14 18.20 -5.46 -8.29
C GLU A 14 16.88 -6.08 -8.76
N ASP A 15 16.96 -6.85 -9.85
CA ASP A 15 15.86 -7.70 -10.29
C ASP A 15 15.97 -9.04 -9.56
N LEU A 16 14.88 -9.47 -8.93
CA LEU A 16 14.88 -10.72 -8.18
C LEU A 16 14.65 -11.91 -9.11
N HIS A 17 15.32 -13.01 -8.78
CA HIS A 17 15.10 -14.26 -9.47
C HIS A 17 13.68 -14.78 -9.19
N LYS A 18 12.96 -15.20 -10.22
CA LYS A 18 11.66 -15.85 -10.10
C LYS A 18 11.85 -17.35 -10.24
N GLY A 19 12.02 -18.01 -9.10
CA GLY A 19 12.30 -19.44 -9.02
C GLY A 19 11.84 -20.01 -7.70
N ILE A 20 11.90 -21.34 -7.59
CA ILE A 20 11.47 -22.09 -6.42
C ILE A 20 12.60 -22.10 -5.39
N TYR A 21 12.23 -21.98 -4.11
CA TYR A 21 13.17 -22.16 -3.02
C TYR A 21 13.56 -23.63 -2.87
N THR A 22 14.78 -23.99 -3.28
CA THR A 22 15.26 -25.39 -3.30
C THR A 22 15.93 -25.82 -2.00
N THR A 23 16.23 -24.88 -1.09
CA THR A 23 16.90 -25.19 0.17
C THR A 23 15.94 -25.86 1.15
N LYS A 24 16.44 -26.83 1.92
CA LYS A 24 15.66 -27.55 2.96
C LYS A 24 15.39 -26.74 4.23
N SER A 25 15.95 -25.53 4.35
CA SER A 25 15.70 -24.66 5.49
C SER A 25 14.29 -24.09 5.43
N HIS A 26 13.73 -23.83 6.61
CA HIS A 26 12.44 -23.18 6.73
C HIS A 26 12.49 -21.75 6.14
N LEU A 27 11.52 -21.42 5.28
CA LEU A 27 11.40 -20.13 4.63
C LEU A 27 10.24 -19.36 5.23
N SER A 28 10.52 -18.15 5.74
CA SER A 28 9.52 -17.35 6.44
C SER A 28 8.79 -16.34 5.55
N ASN A 29 7.48 -16.18 5.79
CA ASN A 29 6.58 -15.17 5.25
C ASN A 29 6.63 -13.84 6.04
N ASN A 30 7.48 -13.74 7.06
CA ASN A 30 7.64 -12.58 7.95
C ASN A 30 6.34 -12.15 8.66
N LYS A 31 5.50 -13.12 9.06
CA LYS A 31 4.23 -12.94 9.75
C LYS A 31 3.23 -12.05 9.00
N LYS A 32 3.28 -12.07 7.67
CA LYS A 32 2.38 -11.30 6.79
C LYS A 32 1.21 -12.13 6.30
N LEU A 33 1.19 -13.43 6.57
CA LEU A 33 0.15 -14.32 6.10
C LEU A 33 -1.17 -14.10 6.83
N ARG A 34 -2.21 -13.69 6.11
CA ARG A 34 -3.56 -13.54 6.67
C ARG A 34 -4.38 -14.81 6.49
N TYR A 35 -4.16 -15.48 5.37
CA TYR A 35 -4.85 -16.71 5.03
C TYR A 35 -4.01 -17.51 4.06
N ALA A 36 -4.03 -18.84 4.16
CA ALA A 36 -3.49 -19.74 3.15
C ALA A 36 -4.30 -21.03 3.14
N ASN A 37 -4.63 -21.49 1.94
CA ASN A 37 -5.13 -22.82 1.69
C ASN A 37 -4.50 -23.38 0.40
N ASP A 38 -5.07 -24.47 -0.11
CA ASP A 38 -4.57 -25.14 -1.31
C ASP A 38 -4.87 -24.40 -2.63
N ASP A 39 -5.71 -23.38 -2.59
CA ASP A 39 -6.17 -22.65 -3.78
C ASP A 39 -5.53 -21.26 -3.86
N TYR A 40 -5.56 -20.51 -2.75
CA TYR A 40 -5.01 -19.17 -2.66
C TYR A 40 -4.41 -18.85 -1.28
N CYS A 41 -3.49 -17.90 -1.28
CA CYS A 41 -3.00 -17.25 -0.07
C CYS A 41 -3.28 -15.75 -0.12
N GLU A 42 -3.48 -15.14 1.05
CA GLU A 42 -3.66 -13.71 1.25
C GLU A 42 -2.52 -13.18 2.12
N LEU A 43 -1.74 -12.26 1.57
CA LEU A 43 -0.62 -11.61 2.27
C LEU A 43 -0.97 -10.16 2.57
N SER A 44 -0.64 -9.73 3.79
CA SER A 44 -0.71 -8.35 4.25
C SER A 44 0.39 -7.50 3.64
N ARG A 45 0.04 -6.26 3.26
CA ARG A 45 1.01 -5.26 2.78
C ARG A 45 1.07 -4.02 3.66
N ARG A 46 0.44 -4.08 4.82
CA ARG A 46 0.46 -3.02 5.81
C ARG A 46 1.91 -2.68 6.22
N PHE A 47 2.20 -1.39 6.29
CA PHE A 47 3.45 -0.93 6.91
C PHE A 47 3.41 -1.09 8.42
N THR A 48 4.54 -1.45 9.00
CA THR A 48 4.72 -1.51 10.46
C THR A 48 4.34 -0.15 11.08
N GLY A 49 3.46 -0.18 12.09
CA GLY A 49 2.96 1.01 12.79
C GLY A 49 1.74 1.71 12.16
N MET A 50 1.49 1.54 10.85
CA MET A 50 0.37 2.22 10.16
C MET A 50 -1.00 1.85 10.73
N GLY A 51 -1.14 0.65 11.28
CA GLY A 51 -2.38 0.21 11.91
C GLY A 51 -2.43 0.31 13.44
N SER A 52 -1.53 1.09 14.06
CA SER A 52 -1.66 1.38 15.49
C SER A 52 -2.80 2.38 15.74
N LEU A 53 -3.69 2.07 16.67
CA LEU A 53 -4.71 3.00 17.16
C LEU A 53 -4.08 4.32 17.66
N LEU A 54 -2.87 4.23 18.22
CA LEU A 54 -2.10 5.38 18.69
C LEU A 54 -1.80 6.39 17.58
N ILE A 55 -1.31 5.94 16.41
CA ILE A 55 -1.03 6.87 15.29
C ILE A 55 -2.31 7.57 14.84
N ARG A 56 -3.44 6.87 14.82
CA ARG A 56 -4.74 7.48 14.48
C ARG A 56 -5.15 8.54 15.49
N LEU A 57 -5.08 8.22 16.78
CA LEU A 57 -5.40 9.17 17.84
C LEU A 57 -4.51 10.41 17.75
N ILE A 58 -3.21 10.23 17.48
CA ILE A 58 -2.27 11.33 17.26
C ILE A 58 -2.71 12.18 16.06
N VAL A 59 -3.02 11.57 14.91
CA VAL A 59 -3.47 12.32 13.71
C VAL A 59 -4.78 13.07 13.96
N ILE A 60 -5.73 12.45 14.67
CA ILE A 60 -7.00 13.09 15.04
C ILE A 60 -6.75 14.29 15.97
N ILE A 61 -5.94 14.12 17.02
CA ILE A 61 -5.59 15.19 17.96
C ILE A 61 -4.89 16.33 17.22
N LEU A 62 -3.91 16.03 16.37
CA LEU A 62 -3.19 17.02 15.57
C LEU A 62 -4.12 17.80 14.65
N PHE A 63 -5.11 17.13 14.03
CA PHE A 63 -6.11 17.80 13.22
C PHE A 63 -6.94 18.80 14.03
N PHE A 64 -7.42 18.42 15.21
CA PHE A 64 -8.16 19.34 16.09
C PHE A 64 -7.29 20.50 16.58
N ILE A 65 -6.01 20.26 16.89
CA ILE A 65 -5.05 21.33 17.23
C ILE A 65 -4.90 22.30 16.04
N CYS A 66 -4.75 21.79 14.81
CA CYS A 66 -4.67 22.62 13.61
C CYS A 66 -5.94 23.47 13.43
N VAL A 67 -7.14 22.90 13.65
CA VAL A 67 -8.41 23.64 13.60
C VAL A 67 -8.44 24.76 14.64
N LEU A 68 -8.01 24.49 15.87
CA LEU A 68 -7.92 25.52 16.93
C LEU A 68 -6.92 26.64 16.58
N ILE A 69 -5.78 26.29 15.97
CA ILE A 69 -4.80 27.28 15.48
C ILE A 69 -5.41 28.15 14.38
N ILE A 70 -6.18 27.58 13.46
CA ILE A 70 -6.87 28.34 12.40
C ILE A 70 -7.90 29.29 13.01
N ILE A 71 -8.70 28.83 13.97
CA ILE A 71 -9.70 29.67 14.65
C ILE A 71 -9.00 30.80 15.42
N SER A 72 -7.94 30.50 16.16
CA SER A 72 -7.13 31.50 16.88
C SER A 72 -6.50 32.51 15.92
N GLY A 73 -5.96 32.05 14.80
CA GLY A 73 -5.43 32.89 13.73
C GLY A 73 -6.48 33.84 13.14
N LEU A 74 -7.70 33.36 12.93
CA LEU A 74 -8.82 34.19 12.47
C LEU A 74 -9.14 35.30 13.48
N VAL A 75 -9.24 34.97 14.78
CA VAL A 75 -9.49 35.96 15.84
C VAL A 75 -8.35 36.98 15.91
N ALA A 76 -7.09 36.54 15.80
CA ALA A 76 -5.93 37.42 15.81
C ALA A 76 -5.91 38.38 14.61
N VAL A 77 -6.31 37.91 13.41
CA VAL A 77 -6.44 38.76 12.22
C VAL A 77 -7.56 39.79 12.40
N LEU A 78 -8.73 39.39 12.90
CA LEU A 78 -9.83 40.32 13.17
C LEU A 78 -9.39 41.39 14.17
N PHE A 79 -8.74 40.99 15.27
CA PHE A 79 -8.19 41.92 16.25
C PHE A 79 -7.17 42.88 15.61
N ALA A 80 -6.24 42.36 14.79
CA ALA A 80 -5.24 43.18 14.13
C ALA A 80 -5.87 44.21 13.16
N ILE A 81 -6.93 43.83 12.43
CA ILE A 81 -7.64 44.74 11.53
C ILE A 81 -8.28 45.91 12.29
N PHE A 82 -8.91 45.64 13.44
CA PHE A 82 -9.61 46.67 14.20
C PHE A 82 -8.70 47.52 15.11
N TYR A 83 -7.58 46.98 15.58
CA TYR A 83 -6.78 47.59 16.64
C TYR A 83 -5.30 47.84 16.31
N LEU A 84 -4.75 47.25 15.24
CA LEU A 84 -3.30 47.35 14.91
C LEU A 84 -3.08 47.94 13.50
N ASP A 85 -2.78 49.23 13.42
CA ASP A 85 -2.64 49.90 12.12
C ASP A 85 -1.34 49.53 11.36
N THR A 86 -0.22 49.43 12.07
CA THR A 86 1.11 49.23 11.45
C THR A 86 1.37 47.78 11.03
N HIS A 87 0.78 46.80 11.72
CA HIS A 87 1.12 45.38 11.57
C HIS A 87 0.03 44.51 10.94
N LYS A 88 -1.15 45.05 10.63
CA LYS A 88 -2.28 44.30 10.04
C LYS A 88 -1.90 43.48 8.81
N ALA A 89 -1.06 44.02 7.92
CA ALA A 89 -0.64 43.31 6.70
C ALA A 89 0.14 42.00 7.01
N LEU A 90 0.97 42.00 8.06
CA LEU A 90 1.75 40.82 8.45
C LEU A 90 0.84 39.71 9.00
N PHE A 91 -0.16 40.06 9.82
CA PHE A 91 -1.14 39.11 10.35
C PHE A 91 -1.99 38.50 9.23
N ILE A 92 -2.44 39.32 8.29
CA ILE A 92 -3.20 38.86 7.12
C ILE A 92 -2.35 37.90 6.27
N LEU A 93 -1.11 38.25 5.97
CA LEU A 93 -0.19 37.39 5.22
C LEU A 93 0.05 36.06 5.93
N SER A 94 0.30 36.09 7.24
CA SER A 94 0.55 34.89 8.05
C SER A 94 -0.66 33.96 8.06
N PHE A 95 -1.87 34.50 8.21
CA PHE A 95 -3.10 33.72 8.16
C PHE A 95 -3.38 33.16 6.77
N PHE A 96 -3.09 33.93 5.72
CA PHE A 96 -3.22 33.45 4.34
C PHE A 96 -2.28 32.26 4.07
N LEU A 97 -1.02 32.32 4.54
CA LEU A 97 -0.08 31.20 4.44
C LEU A 97 -0.57 29.98 5.23
N LEU A 98 -1.16 30.18 6.41
CA LEU A 98 -1.77 29.11 7.19
C LEU A 98 -2.91 28.43 6.42
N LEU A 99 -3.80 29.20 5.79
CA LEU A 99 -4.90 28.67 4.98
C LEU A 99 -4.41 27.91 3.74
N ILE A 100 -3.34 28.36 3.08
CA ILE A 100 -2.75 27.63 1.95
C ILE A 100 -2.20 26.27 2.39
N SER A 101 -1.68 26.16 3.61
CA SER A 101 -1.13 24.92 4.15
C SER A 101 -2.19 23.92 4.63
N SER A 102 -3.40 24.38 4.98
CA SER A 102 -4.43 23.56 5.61
C SER A 102 -4.95 22.37 4.78
N PRO A 103 -5.02 22.41 3.43
CA PRO A 103 -5.47 21.26 2.63
C PRO A 103 -4.62 20.01 2.83
N ILE A 104 -3.31 20.17 3.07
CA ILE A 104 -2.40 19.04 3.33
C ILE A 104 -2.80 18.32 4.63
N PHE A 105 -3.12 19.08 5.68
CA PHE A 105 -3.57 18.51 6.95
C PHE A 105 -4.92 17.81 6.81
N ILE A 106 -5.86 18.40 6.05
CA ILE A 106 -7.16 17.79 5.75
C ILE A 106 -6.97 16.48 4.97
N GLN A 107 -6.07 16.46 3.98
CA GLN A 107 -5.73 15.26 3.21
C GLN A 107 -5.24 14.14 4.13
N PHE A 108 -4.25 14.42 4.99
CA PHE A 108 -3.74 13.43 5.94
C PHE A 108 -4.83 12.94 6.89
N PHE A 109 -5.61 13.85 7.48
CA PHE A 109 -6.69 13.48 8.38
C PHE A 109 -7.70 12.53 7.74
N LEU A 110 -8.23 12.87 6.56
CA LEU A 110 -9.21 12.03 5.87
C LEU A 110 -8.60 10.70 5.42
N THR A 111 -7.32 10.71 5.00
CA THR A 111 -6.61 9.48 4.63
C THR A 111 -6.53 8.51 5.81
N PHE A 112 -6.08 8.96 6.98
CA PHE A 112 -5.95 8.10 8.16
C PHE A 112 -7.30 7.66 8.73
N LEU A 113 -8.32 8.50 8.58
CA LEU A 113 -9.69 8.20 8.99
C LEU A 113 -10.32 7.11 8.12
N PHE A 114 -10.16 7.18 6.80
CA PHE A 114 -10.79 6.26 5.85
C PHE A 114 -9.90 5.09 5.40
N CYS A 115 -8.63 5.06 5.83
CA CYS A 115 -7.72 3.98 5.45
C CYS A 115 -8.27 2.61 5.89
N PRO A 116 -8.30 1.61 4.98
CA PRO A 116 -8.62 0.23 5.33
C PRO A 116 -7.60 -0.34 6.31
N GLU A 117 -7.97 -1.44 6.96
CA GLU A 117 -7.14 -2.20 7.91
C GLU A 117 -5.81 -2.62 7.33
N ASP A 118 -5.85 -3.01 6.08
CA ASP A 118 -4.73 -3.54 5.34
C ASP A 118 -5.03 -3.34 3.84
N CYS A 119 -4.00 -3.57 3.03
CA CYS A 119 -4.05 -3.54 1.59
C CYS A 119 -3.57 -4.89 1.05
N PRO A 120 -4.32 -5.99 1.26
CA PRO A 120 -3.80 -7.32 1.00
C PRO A 120 -3.60 -7.62 -0.49
N VAL A 121 -2.81 -8.67 -0.76
CA VAL A 121 -2.71 -9.29 -2.09
C VAL A 121 -3.11 -10.75 -1.96
N ARG A 122 -3.94 -11.21 -2.89
CA ARG A 122 -4.28 -12.62 -3.03
C ARG A 122 -3.54 -13.23 -4.20
N PHE A 123 -2.88 -14.35 -3.94
CA PHE A 123 -2.23 -15.16 -4.95
C PHE A 123 -2.99 -16.47 -5.07
N ASN A 124 -3.60 -16.73 -6.22
CA ASN A 124 -4.32 -17.97 -6.46
C ASN A 124 -3.48 -18.86 -7.38
N ARG A 125 -2.97 -19.96 -6.82
CA ARG A 125 -2.04 -20.87 -7.51
C ARG A 125 -2.73 -21.81 -8.49
N LYS A 126 -4.04 -22.06 -8.33
CA LYS A 126 -4.85 -22.89 -9.24
C LYS A 126 -5.21 -22.15 -10.52
N THR A 127 -5.53 -20.86 -10.42
CA THR A 127 -5.86 -20.00 -11.55
C THR A 127 -4.64 -19.31 -12.16
N GLY A 128 -3.54 -19.20 -11.40
CA GLY A 128 -2.36 -18.45 -11.82
C GLY A 128 -2.60 -16.93 -11.85
N LYS A 129 -3.53 -16.43 -11.04
CA LYS A 129 -3.95 -15.03 -10.98
C LYS A 129 -3.56 -14.39 -9.66
N VAL A 130 -3.31 -13.08 -9.70
CA VAL A 130 -2.98 -12.25 -8.56
C VAL A 130 -3.95 -11.08 -8.48
N TYR A 131 -4.52 -10.87 -7.30
CA TYR A 131 -5.50 -9.84 -7.03
C TYR A 131 -4.96 -8.89 -5.99
N ILE A 132 -5.02 -7.61 -6.28
CA ILE A 132 -4.36 -6.57 -5.49
C ILE A 132 -5.43 -5.65 -4.94
N TYR A 133 -5.47 -5.51 -3.62
CA TYR A 133 -6.28 -4.52 -2.95
C TYR A 133 -5.42 -3.31 -2.63
N ASP A 134 -5.50 -2.28 -3.47
CA ASP A 134 -4.59 -1.14 -3.43
C ASP A 134 -5.24 0.11 -2.83
N HIS A 135 -4.48 0.79 -2.00
CA HIS A 135 -4.88 2.05 -1.38
C HIS A 135 -3.71 3.01 -1.42
N PHE A 136 -3.97 4.26 -1.78
CA PHE A 136 -2.91 5.24 -2.05
C PHE A 136 -2.01 5.52 -0.83
N LEU A 137 -2.47 5.27 0.41
CA LEU A 137 -1.64 5.40 1.61
C LEU A 137 -0.40 4.48 1.58
N LEU A 138 -0.44 3.36 0.84
CA LEU A 138 0.75 2.52 0.62
C LEU A 138 1.91 3.29 -0.05
N TYR A 139 1.59 4.35 -0.78
CA TYR A 139 2.54 5.19 -1.49
C TYR A 139 2.75 6.54 -0.82
N CYS A 140 2.48 6.62 0.50
CA CYS A 140 2.69 7.81 1.31
C CYS A 140 4.13 8.33 1.16
N GLY A 141 4.27 9.59 0.75
CA GLY A 141 5.55 10.22 0.41
C GLY A 141 5.82 10.36 -1.09
N SER A 142 5.00 9.77 -1.95
CA SER A 142 4.96 10.11 -3.38
C SER A 142 4.26 11.45 -3.61
N TRP A 143 4.60 12.14 -4.71
CA TRP A 143 3.92 13.38 -5.12
C TRP A 143 2.41 13.19 -5.29
N ALA A 144 1.98 11.97 -5.64
CA ALA A 144 0.57 11.60 -5.74
C ALA A 144 -0.18 11.72 -4.41
N THR A 145 0.50 11.55 -3.27
CA THR A 145 -0.13 11.69 -1.93
C THR A 145 -0.53 13.13 -1.64
N PHE A 146 0.26 14.11 -2.10
CA PHE A 146 0.03 15.52 -1.86
C PHE A 146 -0.84 16.21 -2.92
N THR A 147 -1.00 15.60 -4.09
CA THR A 147 -1.79 16.14 -5.22
C THR A 147 -3.16 15.49 -5.37
N ARG A 148 -3.41 14.34 -4.71
CA ARG A 148 -4.72 13.70 -4.72
C ARG A 148 -5.72 14.54 -3.92
N SER A 149 -6.97 14.53 -4.35
CA SER A 149 -8.05 15.21 -3.64
C SER A 149 -8.35 14.53 -2.30
N PRO A 150 -8.58 15.29 -1.22
CA PRO A 150 -8.94 14.76 0.11
C PRO A 150 -10.18 13.88 0.09
N PHE A 151 -11.12 14.16 -0.80
CA PHE A 151 -12.37 13.42 -0.92
C PHE A 151 -12.21 12.06 -1.60
N ARG A 152 -11.06 11.80 -2.23
CA ARG A 152 -10.71 10.49 -2.81
C ARG A 152 -9.98 9.59 -1.81
N ALA A 153 -9.95 9.97 -0.53
CA ALA A 153 -9.27 9.22 0.54
C ALA A 153 -9.88 7.85 0.84
N LYS A 154 -11.13 7.59 0.43
CA LYS A 154 -11.80 6.30 0.60
C LYS A 154 -11.62 5.36 -0.61
N GLU A 155 -11.09 5.87 -1.70
CA GLU A 155 -11.05 5.13 -2.97
C GLU A 155 -10.04 3.99 -2.91
N ILE A 156 -10.53 2.78 -3.14
CA ILE A 156 -9.76 1.56 -3.23
C ILE A 156 -9.65 1.18 -4.70
N THR A 157 -8.43 0.87 -5.14
CA THR A 157 -8.18 0.36 -6.49
C THR A 157 -7.96 -1.14 -6.40
N VAL A 158 -8.78 -1.92 -7.10
CA VAL A 158 -8.61 -3.37 -7.16
C VAL A 158 -8.10 -3.74 -8.54
N LYS A 159 -7.03 -4.53 -8.58
CA LYS A 159 -6.37 -4.93 -9.83
C LYS A 159 -6.27 -6.44 -9.91
N GLU A 160 -6.36 -6.97 -11.13
CA GLU A 160 -6.17 -8.39 -11.44
C GLU A 160 -5.03 -8.53 -12.46
N PHE A 161 -4.09 -9.43 -12.19
CA PHE A 161 -2.95 -9.71 -13.05
C PHE A 161 -2.68 -11.21 -13.16
N ASN A 162 -1.99 -11.62 -14.23
CA ASN A 162 -1.49 -12.99 -14.33
C ASN A 162 -0.18 -13.11 -13.55
N TRP A 163 -0.04 -14.20 -12.79
CA TRP A 163 1.19 -14.49 -12.07
C TRP A 163 2.39 -14.59 -13.00
N ALA A 164 2.24 -15.18 -14.19
CA ALA A 164 3.32 -15.35 -15.16
C ALA A 164 4.02 -14.03 -15.51
N ASP A 165 3.25 -12.94 -15.60
CA ASP A 165 3.68 -11.62 -16.06
C ASP A 165 4.28 -10.75 -14.94
N ILE A 166 4.23 -11.22 -13.68
CA ILE A 166 4.73 -10.49 -12.50
C ILE A 166 6.18 -10.86 -12.22
N GLN A 167 7.00 -9.86 -11.92
CA GLN A 167 8.41 -10.04 -11.57
C GLN A 167 8.77 -9.21 -10.34
N GLY A 168 9.61 -9.76 -9.48
CA GLY A 168 10.07 -9.08 -8.27
C GLY A 168 11.27 -8.20 -8.55
N CYS A 169 11.24 -6.97 -8.03
CA CYS A 169 12.35 -6.03 -8.03
C CYS A 169 12.58 -5.52 -6.61
N MET A 170 13.83 -5.42 -6.20
CA MET A 170 14.18 -4.78 -4.94
C MET A 170 14.43 -3.29 -5.20
N THR A 171 13.76 -2.43 -4.45
CA THR A 171 14.04 -0.99 -4.41
C THR A 171 14.65 -0.64 -3.04
N SER A 172 15.48 0.41 -3.01
CA SER A 172 16.13 0.83 -1.78
C SER A 172 16.01 2.33 -1.56
N VAL A 173 15.45 2.73 -0.42
CA VAL A 173 15.27 4.13 -0.05
C VAL A 173 16.14 4.43 1.16
N SER A 174 17.01 5.44 1.02
CA SER A 174 17.88 5.92 2.09
C SER A 174 17.28 7.18 2.72
N VAL A 175 17.10 7.16 4.05
CA VAL A 175 16.58 8.28 4.83
C VAL A 175 17.67 8.76 5.78
N PRO A 176 17.99 10.07 5.82
CA PRO A 176 18.95 10.62 6.78
C PRO A 176 18.40 10.55 8.20
N ILE A 177 19.29 10.27 9.17
CA ILE A 177 18.94 10.19 10.59
C ILE A 177 19.30 11.51 11.27
N ALA A 178 18.46 11.97 12.20
CA ALA A 178 18.71 13.17 13.00
C ALA A 178 20.03 13.11 13.80
N SER A 179 20.50 11.91 14.17
CA SER A 179 21.77 11.68 14.87
C SER A 179 23.01 11.64 13.96
N GLY A 180 22.85 11.89 12.65
CA GLY A 180 23.88 11.66 11.64
C GLY A 180 23.84 10.23 11.08
N GLY A 181 24.15 10.10 9.79
CA GLY A 181 24.11 8.83 9.04
C GLY A 181 22.84 8.64 8.18
N MET A 182 22.76 7.49 7.50
CA MET A 182 21.63 7.12 6.65
C MET A 182 21.11 5.73 7.04
N VAL A 183 19.80 5.60 7.26
CA VAL A 183 19.13 4.28 7.27
C VAL A 183 18.74 3.94 5.84
N ARG A 184 19.21 2.80 5.36
CA ARG A 184 18.74 2.22 4.09
C ARG A 184 17.62 1.23 4.38
N SER A 185 16.45 1.50 3.83
CA SER A 185 15.31 0.61 3.83
C SER A 185 15.19 -0.09 2.48
N TYR A 186 14.84 -1.37 2.50
CA TYR A 186 14.57 -2.16 1.30
C TYR A 186 13.07 -2.38 1.15
N ARG A 187 12.62 -2.42 -0.09
CA ARG A 187 11.23 -2.65 -0.46
C ARG A 187 11.19 -3.64 -1.61
N LEU A 188 10.28 -4.59 -1.52
CA LEU A 188 9.96 -5.51 -2.60
C LEU A 188 8.84 -4.89 -3.42
N GLU A 189 9.16 -4.45 -4.63
CA GLU A 189 8.20 -3.99 -5.63
C GLU A 189 8.03 -5.06 -6.70
N CYS A 190 6.78 -5.37 -7.01
CA CYS A 190 6.43 -6.27 -8.11
C CYS A 190 6.12 -5.44 -9.34
N VAL A 191 6.85 -5.68 -10.42
CA VAL A 191 6.57 -5.11 -11.74
C VAL A 191 5.69 -6.08 -12.53
N VAL A 192 4.67 -5.55 -13.18
CA VAL A 192 3.78 -6.28 -14.09
C VAL A 192 4.21 -5.94 -15.51
N CYS A 193 4.60 -6.96 -16.28
CA CYS A 193 5.03 -6.78 -17.66
C CYS A 193 3.90 -7.09 -18.66
N GLU A 194 3.99 -6.59 -19.89
CA GLU A 194 3.19 -7.16 -20.98
C GLU A 194 3.61 -8.62 -21.20
N PRO A 195 2.68 -9.51 -21.57
CA PRO A 195 2.96 -10.93 -21.71
C PRO A 195 4.17 -11.21 -22.60
N ASN A 196 5.11 -12.02 -22.11
CA ASN A 196 6.36 -12.38 -22.80
C ASN A 196 7.27 -11.19 -23.16
N THR A 197 7.14 -10.04 -22.50
CA THR A 197 8.01 -8.87 -22.70
C THR A 197 8.68 -8.44 -21.40
N THR A 198 9.59 -7.48 -21.49
CA THR A 198 10.15 -6.76 -20.33
C THR A 198 9.54 -5.36 -20.16
N LYS A 199 8.47 -5.05 -20.90
CA LYS A 199 7.82 -3.74 -20.85
C LYS A 199 6.84 -3.72 -19.69
N VAL A 200 7.11 -2.86 -18.71
CA VAL A 200 6.32 -2.69 -17.50
C VAL A 200 5.07 -1.86 -17.80
N ILE A 201 3.91 -2.41 -17.47
CA ILE A 201 2.60 -1.74 -17.60
C ILE A 201 2.11 -1.19 -16.27
N ASP A 202 2.48 -1.84 -15.17
CA ASP A 202 2.09 -1.45 -13.83
C ASP A 202 3.13 -1.98 -12.84
N HIS A 203 3.12 -1.44 -11.63
CA HIS A 203 3.91 -1.97 -10.52
C HIS A 203 3.18 -1.75 -9.21
N PHE A 204 3.47 -2.61 -8.24
CA PHE A 204 2.89 -2.49 -6.91
C PHE A 204 3.90 -2.84 -5.84
N LEU A 205 3.78 -2.17 -4.69
CA LEU A 205 4.54 -2.56 -3.52
C LEU A 205 3.98 -3.87 -2.99
N LEU A 206 4.84 -4.87 -2.76
CA LEU A 206 4.45 -6.14 -2.15
C LEU A 206 4.86 -6.19 -0.68
N ALA A 207 6.08 -5.76 -0.35
CA ALA A 207 6.54 -5.69 1.02
C ALA A 207 7.41 -4.46 1.25
N GLY A 208 7.05 -3.66 2.26
CA GLY A 208 7.85 -2.55 2.73
C GLY A 208 8.54 -2.84 4.07
N SER A 209 9.54 -2.01 4.40
CA SER A 209 10.11 -1.83 5.75
C SER A 209 10.86 -2.99 6.41
N THR A 210 11.33 -4.00 5.67
CA THR A 210 12.16 -5.08 6.24
C THR A 210 13.42 -5.36 5.42
N SER A 211 14.46 -5.85 6.11
CA SER A 211 15.80 -6.16 5.56
C SER A 211 15.84 -7.42 4.67
N LEU A 212 14.70 -8.08 4.41
CA LEU A 212 14.65 -9.46 3.91
C LEU A 212 13.62 -9.73 2.81
N GLY A 213 13.23 -8.72 2.00
CA GLY A 213 12.24 -8.86 0.91
C GLY A 213 12.48 -10.03 -0.07
N TYR A 214 13.69 -10.60 -0.11
CA TYR A 214 14.00 -11.79 -0.88
C TYR A 214 13.29 -13.05 -0.36
N ASN A 215 13.17 -13.22 0.95
CA ASN A 215 12.55 -14.40 1.55
C ASN A 215 11.04 -14.42 1.27
N GLU A 216 10.34 -13.28 1.41
CA GLU A 216 8.92 -13.20 1.03
C GLU A 216 8.71 -13.47 -0.46
N TRP A 217 9.60 -12.96 -1.31
CA TRP A 217 9.53 -13.22 -2.75
C TRP A 217 9.71 -14.71 -3.08
N MET A 218 10.70 -15.36 -2.46
CA MET A 218 10.90 -16.80 -2.60
C MET A 218 9.71 -17.60 -2.05
N TRP A 219 9.11 -17.16 -0.94
CA TRP A 219 7.97 -17.83 -0.31
C TRP A 219 6.78 -17.86 -1.28
N ILE A 220 6.46 -16.72 -1.89
CA ILE A 220 5.36 -16.59 -2.86
C ILE A 220 5.64 -17.43 -4.11
N ASN A 221 6.88 -17.39 -4.63
CA ASN A 221 7.25 -18.18 -5.79
C ASN A 221 7.06 -19.68 -5.55
N SER A 222 7.53 -20.18 -4.41
CA SER A 222 7.35 -21.57 -4.00
C SER A 222 5.88 -21.94 -3.82
N TYR A 223 5.09 -21.09 -3.16
CA TYR A 223 3.65 -21.30 -2.98
C TYR A 223 2.92 -21.41 -4.33
N MET A 224 3.20 -20.50 -5.25
CA MET A 224 2.61 -20.49 -6.60
C MET A 224 3.09 -21.66 -7.47
N ALA A 225 4.21 -22.28 -7.13
CA ALA A 225 4.74 -23.46 -7.80
C ALA A 225 4.33 -24.78 -7.13
N PHE A 226 3.42 -24.75 -6.14
CA PHE A 226 3.01 -25.93 -5.35
C PHE A 226 4.18 -26.60 -4.62
N SER A 227 5.17 -25.81 -4.18
CA SER A 227 6.37 -26.29 -3.47
C SER A 227 6.35 -25.83 -2.01
N ASP A 228 5.45 -26.42 -1.22
CA ASP A 228 5.13 -25.89 0.11
C ASP A 228 5.94 -26.52 1.26
N ASN A 229 6.75 -27.54 0.98
CA ASN A 229 7.38 -28.40 2.00
C ASN A 229 8.18 -27.65 3.08
N ASN A 230 8.74 -26.48 2.73
CA ASN A 230 9.60 -25.70 3.61
C ASN A 230 9.01 -24.32 3.93
N LEU A 231 7.75 -24.08 3.58
CA LEU A 231 7.09 -22.79 3.79
C LEU A 231 6.50 -22.70 5.19
N ASP A 232 6.72 -21.58 5.85
CA ASP A 232 6.04 -21.28 7.10
C ASP A 232 4.56 -20.96 6.87
N ALA A 233 3.71 -21.42 7.78
CA ALA A 233 2.30 -21.08 7.84
C ALA A 233 1.99 -20.18 9.05
N GLU A 234 2.99 -19.45 9.56
CA GLU A 234 2.79 -18.52 10.67
C GLU A 234 1.88 -17.39 10.20
N PHE A 235 0.71 -17.27 10.82
CA PHE A 235 -0.26 -16.23 10.53
C PHE A 235 0.13 -14.91 11.21
N MET A 236 -0.33 -13.81 10.60
CA MET A 236 -0.25 -12.49 11.18
C MET A 236 -0.93 -12.47 12.57
N PRO A 237 -0.37 -11.79 13.58
CA PRO A 237 -0.95 -11.74 14.91
C PRO A 237 -2.37 -11.17 14.92
N GLU A 238 -3.26 -11.72 15.76
CA GLU A 238 -4.67 -11.26 15.87
C GLU A 238 -4.80 -9.79 16.27
N GLU A 239 -3.85 -9.27 17.05
CA GLU A 239 -3.81 -7.87 17.50
C GLU A 239 -3.71 -6.89 16.32
N ASP A 240 -3.16 -7.32 15.18
CA ASP A 240 -3.10 -6.53 13.95
C ASP A 240 -4.46 -6.43 13.23
N PHE A 241 -5.46 -7.24 13.62
CA PHE A 241 -6.81 -7.23 13.08
C PHE A 241 -7.80 -6.38 13.90
N THR A 242 -7.33 -5.47 14.75
CA THR A 242 -8.19 -4.64 15.63
C THR A 242 -8.76 -3.39 14.93
N TRP A 243 -8.74 -3.33 13.60
CA TRP A 243 -9.07 -2.12 12.86
C TRP A 243 -10.57 -1.97 12.55
N PRO A 244 -11.14 -0.75 12.62
CA PRO A 244 -12.58 -0.52 12.40
C PRO A 244 -13.02 -0.59 10.93
N ILE A 245 -12.14 -0.23 9.98
CA ILE A 245 -12.47 -0.30 8.54
C ILE A 245 -11.87 -1.59 7.98
N LYS A 246 -12.67 -2.66 7.98
CA LYS A 246 -12.25 -3.96 7.44
C LYS A 246 -11.99 -3.89 5.94
N VAL A 247 -11.08 -4.76 5.46
CA VAL A 247 -10.87 -4.98 4.03
C VAL A 247 -12.16 -5.54 3.43
N ASN A 248 -12.67 -4.88 2.39
CA ASN A 248 -13.90 -5.30 1.72
C ASN A 248 -13.64 -5.48 0.22
N TRP A 249 -13.38 -6.72 -0.19
CA TRP A 249 -13.19 -7.05 -1.60
C TRP A 249 -14.51 -6.89 -2.38
N PRO A 250 -14.51 -6.29 -3.59
CA PRO A 250 -15.66 -6.31 -4.48
C PRO A 250 -16.12 -7.75 -4.73
N GLU A 251 -17.42 -7.99 -4.75
CA GLU A 251 -18.00 -9.36 -4.79
C GLU A 251 -17.45 -10.19 -5.96
N GLU A 252 -17.32 -9.59 -7.14
CA GLU A 252 -16.74 -10.22 -8.33
C GLU A 252 -15.31 -10.72 -8.06
N ILE A 253 -14.46 -9.85 -7.50
CA ILE A 253 -13.05 -10.15 -7.25
C ILE A 253 -12.91 -11.14 -6.08
N ASP A 254 -13.77 -11.03 -5.07
CA ASP A 254 -13.78 -11.97 -3.96
C ASP A 254 -14.07 -13.40 -4.45
N LYS A 255 -15.07 -13.57 -5.32
CA LYS A 255 -15.37 -14.87 -5.95
C LYS A 255 -14.25 -15.34 -6.86
N LYS A 256 -13.76 -14.49 -7.78
CA LYS A 256 -12.67 -14.83 -8.71
C LYS A 256 -11.38 -15.26 -7.99
N SER A 257 -11.03 -14.55 -6.92
CA SER A 257 -9.79 -14.82 -6.17
C SER A 257 -9.83 -16.11 -5.36
N LYS A 258 -11.02 -16.60 -5.02
CA LYS A 258 -11.25 -17.84 -4.26
C LYS A 258 -11.58 -19.05 -5.14
N ALA A 259 -11.57 -18.91 -6.46
CA ALA A 259 -11.89 -20.00 -7.37
C ALA A 259 -10.90 -21.17 -7.21
N SER A 260 -11.44 -22.38 -7.11
CA SER A 260 -10.68 -23.63 -6.93
C SER A 260 -10.09 -24.18 -8.23
N SER A 261 -10.54 -23.66 -9.37
CA SER A 261 -10.09 -24.07 -10.71
C SER A 261 -10.17 -22.94 -11.73
N LEU A 262 -9.45 -23.08 -12.84
CA LEU A 262 -9.52 -22.15 -13.95
C LEU A 262 -10.90 -22.15 -14.63
N GLU A 263 -11.57 -23.31 -14.67
CA GLU A 263 -12.93 -23.43 -15.23
C GLU A 263 -13.96 -22.68 -14.37
N GLU A 264 -13.86 -22.79 -13.05
CA GLU A 264 -14.71 -22.04 -12.11
C GLU A 264 -14.49 -20.54 -12.27
N TYR A 265 -13.23 -20.09 -12.34
CA TYR A 265 -12.88 -18.71 -12.62
C TYR A 265 -13.52 -18.21 -13.92
N GLN A 266 -13.44 -18.98 -15.01
CA GLN A 266 -14.03 -18.61 -16.30
C GLN A 266 -15.56 -18.50 -16.24
N LYS A 267 -16.22 -19.37 -15.48
CA LYS A 267 -17.68 -19.29 -15.26
C LYS A 267 -18.07 -18.00 -14.53
N ILE A 268 -17.37 -17.68 -13.45
CA ILE A 268 -17.59 -16.45 -12.67
C ILE A 268 -17.33 -15.22 -13.56
N ASP A 269 -16.22 -15.19 -14.29
CA ASP A 269 -15.89 -14.09 -15.20
C ASP A 269 -16.96 -13.89 -16.28
N ALA A 270 -17.48 -14.98 -16.86
CA ALA A 270 -18.56 -14.92 -17.84
C ALA A 270 -19.89 -14.44 -17.24
N GLU A 271 -20.19 -14.76 -15.98
CA GLU A 271 -21.38 -14.30 -15.27
C GLU A 271 -21.34 -12.78 -15.04
N TYR A 272 -20.24 -12.26 -14.50
CA TYR A 272 -20.10 -10.83 -14.22
C TYR A 272 -19.99 -9.98 -15.49
N LYS A 273 -19.39 -10.50 -16.56
CA LYS A 273 -19.43 -9.84 -17.89
C LYS A 273 -20.86 -9.69 -18.44
N LYS A 274 -21.76 -10.63 -18.14
CA LYS A 274 -23.17 -10.51 -18.54
C LYS A 274 -23.94 -9.50 -17.68
N LEU A 275 -23.58 -9.38 -16.40
CA LEU A 275 -24.20 -8.43 -15.47
C LEU A 275 -23.78 -6.98 -15.76
N GLY A 276 -22.52 -6.73 -16.11
CA GLY A 276 -22.01 -5.38 -16.41
C GLY A 276 -22.44 -4.81 -17.77
N ASN A 277 -23.04 -5.63 -18.64
CA ASN A 277 -23.59 -5.21 -19.94
C ASN A 277 -25.10 -4.90 -19.90
N LYS A 278 -25.68 -4.77 -18.69
CA LYS A 278 -27.05 -4.30 -18.44
C LYS A 278 -27.02 -2.95 -17.75
#